data_AF-X0XFC5-F1
#
_entry.id   AF-X0XFC5-F1
#
_cell.length_a   1.000
_cell.length_b   1.000
_cell.length_c   1.000
_cell.angle_alpha   90.00
_cell.angle_beta   90.00
_cell.angle_gamma   90.00
#
_symmetry.space_group_name_H-M   'P 1'
#
loop_
_entity.id
_entity.type
_entity.pdbx_description
1 polymer ?
#
loop_
_entity_poly.entity_id
_entity_poly.type
_entity_poly.pdbx_seq_one_letter_code
_entity_poly.pdbx_strand_id
1 'polypeptide(L)'
;MFADAVKPLAEKRSKEGFKTVISTQPVAKAIASLPHRNAMLLLIGDDEPGKEDQPWYIPAQRRKLYRWHAKQARQFASDAAWGDFDGDDVPDMPVGRIPARSLEQLRAVVKKIIAYETRPPSIDDLRLPVWAGAPGYNAVIDSLTTGMLVGAVRTNAPAWAEPWAISGDPKSGLCGWPPDQPGLFA
;
A
#
# COMPACT_ATOMS: atom_id res chain seq x y z
N MET A 1 11.41 -3.62 20.33
CA MET A 1 12.34 -2.71 19.61
C MET A 1 11.67 -1.42 19.14
N PHE A 2 10.55 -1.50 18.41
CA PHE A 2 9.98 -0.33 17.70
C PHE A 2 9.01 0.56 18.48
N ALA A 3 8.63 0.18 19.71
CA ALA A 3 7.60 0.87 20.48
C ALA A 3 7.87 2.37 20.65
N ASP A 4 9.11 2.77 20.94
CA ASP A 4 9.47 4.19 21.09
C ASP A 4 9.51 4.94 19.76
N ALA A 5 9.99 4.29 18.70
CA ALA A 5 10.15 4.92 17.39
C ALA A 5 8.81 5.21 16.70
N VAL A 6 7.73 4.51 17.05
CA VAL A 6 6.38 4.76 16.51
C VAL A 6 5.59 5.79 17.33
N LYS A 7 6.04 6.16 18.54
CA LYS A 7 5.33 7.12 19.41
C LYS A 7 4.92 8.43 18.71
N PRO A 8 5.77 9.09 17.89
CA PRO A 8 5.35 10.32 17.22
C PRO A 8 4.11 10.16 16.33
N LEU A 9 3.98 9.00 15.67
CA LEU A 9 2.80 8.71 14.87
C LEU A 9 1.58 8.44 15.75
N ALA A 10 1.73 7.68 16.83
CA ALA A 10 0.65 7.42 17.79
C ALA A 10 0.14 8.70 18.47
N GLU A 11 1.05 9.60 18.85
CA GLU A 11 0.71 10.91 19.41
C GLU A 11 -0.03 11.79 18.41
N LYS A 12 0.38 11.78 17.13
CA LYS A 12 -0.35 12.49 16.06
C LYS A 12 -1.79 11.96 15.93
N ARG A 13 -1.97 10.62 15.88
CA ARG A 13 -3.31 10.01 15.83
C ARG A 13 -4.13 10.33 17.07
N SER A 14 -3.51 10.38 18.25
CA SER A 14 -4.18 10.81 19.48
C SER A 14 -4.71 12.25 19.39
N LYS A 15 -3.92 13.16 18.81
CA LYS A 15 -4.34 14.55 18.56
C LYS A 15 -5.48 14.66 17.52
N GLU A 16 -5.59 13.69 16.62
CA GLU A 16 -6.68 13.57 15.65
C GLU A 16 -7.94 12.92 16.24
N GLY A 17 -7.93 12.57 17.53
CA GLY A 17 -9.08 12.00 18.23
C GLY A 17 -9.11 10.47 18.32
N PHE A 18 -8.08 9.77 17.84
CA PHE A 18 -7.99 8.32 17.98
C PHE A 18 -7.47 7.91 19.36
N LYS A 19 -8.11 6.92 20.00
CA LYS A 19 -7.50 6.23 21.14
C LYS A 19 -6.41 5.28 20.65
N THR A 20 -5.14 5.63 20.83
CA THR A 20 -4.03 4.78 20.38
C THR A 20 -3.50 3.88 21.49
N VAL A 21 -3.29 2.60 21.16
CA VAL A 21 -2.62 1.63 22.03
C VAL A 21 -1.41 1.06 21.31
N ILE A 22 -0.24 1.11 21.93
CA ILE A 22 0.98 0.47 21.44
C ILE A 22 1.18 -0.83 22.23
N SER A 23 1.28 -1.95 21.54
CA SER A 23 1.52 -3.27 22.14
C SER A 23 2.74 -3.93 21.51
N THR A 24 3.53 -4.61 22.33
CA THR A 24 4.64 -5.48 21.90
C THR A 24 4.30 -6.97 22.08
N GLN A 25 3.05 -7.28 22.39
CA GLN A 25 2.58 -8.66 22.50
C GLN A 25 2.42 -9.29 21.10
N PRO A 26 2.37 -10.62 20.99
CA PRO A 26 1.96 -11.29 19.75
C PRO A 26 0.62 -10.75 19.25
N VAL A 27 0.47 -10.58 17.93
CA VAL A 27 -0.66 -9.88 17.30
C VAL A 27 -2.02 -10.36 17.81
N ALA A 28 -2.26 -11.68 17.80
CA ALA A 28 -3.51 -12.27 18.29
C ALA A 28 -3.81 -11.90 19.75
N LYS A 29 -2.79 -11.92 20.61
CA LYS A 29 -2.93 -11.58 22.04
C LYS A 29 -3.16 -10.09 22.24
N ALA A 30 -2.48 -9.24 21.46
CA ALA A 30 -2.69 -7.80 21.49
C ALA A 30 -4.13 -7.43 21.12
N ILE A 31 -4.66 -8.01 20.04
CA ILE A 31 -6.05 -7.80 19.60
C ILE A 31 -7.04 -8.28 20.68
N ALA A 32 -6.87 -9.51 21.18
CA ALA A 32 -7.76 -10.09 22.18
C ALA A 32 -7.75 -9.35 23.53
N SER A 33 -6.68 -8.61 23.84
CA SER A 33 -6.56 -7.85 25.10
C SER A 33 -7.34 -6.52 25.11
N LEU A 34 -7.89 -6.11 23.98
CA LEU A 34 -8.55 -4.81 23.84
C LEU A 34 -10.03 -4.93 24.23
N PRO A 35 -10.57 -3.99 25.02
CA PRO A 35 -11.92 -4.10 25.60
C PRO A 35 -13.05 -3.93 24.56
N HIS A 36 -12.73 -3.39 23.38
CA HIS A 36 -13.67 -3.11 22.30
C HIS A 36 -13.02 -3.46 20.95
N ARG A 37 -13.85 -3.68 19.93
CA ARG A 37 -13.37 -3.81 18.55
C ARG A 37 -12.64 -2.52 18.16
N ASN A 38 -11.43 -2.67 17.61
CA ASN A 38 -10.62 -1.52 17.19
C ASN A 38 -11.05 -1.05 15.81
N ALA A 39 -10.89 0.25 15.56
CA ALA A 39 -11.18 0.81 14.25
C ALA A 39 -10.09 0.45 13.22
N MET A 40 -8.84 0.24 13.65
CA MET A 40 -7.70 -0.01 12.77
C MET A 40 -6.61 -0.80 13.51
N LEU A 41 -5.84 -1.59 12.76
CA LEU A 41 -4.62 -2.23 13.21
C LEU A 41 -3.44 -1.79 12.35
N LEU A 42 -2.34 -1.38 12.98
CA LEU A 42 -1.08 -1.08 12.30
C LEU A 42 0.02 -1.98 12.83
N LEU A 43 0.52 -2.88 11.99
CA LEU A 43 1.65 -3.74 12.29
C LEU A 43 2.97 -3.00 12.06
N ILE A 44 3.90 -3.08 13.00
CA ILE A 44 5.21 -2.40 12.92
C ILE A 44 6.32 -3.45 12.98
N GLY A 45 6.81 -3.85 11.82
CA GLY A 45 7.72 -4.98 11.67
C GLY A 45 7.55 -5.66 10.32
N ASP A 46 8.45 -6.57 9.99
CA ASP A 46 8.46 -7.26 8.70
C ASP A 46 8.16 -8.76 8.86
N ASP A 47 7.77 -9.39 7.76
CA ASP A 47 7.46 -10.82 7.68
C ASP A 47 8.34 -11.49 6.64
N GLU A 48 9.55 -11.87 7.05
CA GLU A 48 10.49 -12.60 6.21
C GLU A 48 10.55 -14.07 6.67
N PRO A 49 10.14 -15.04 5.82
CA PRO A 49 10.26 -16.45 6.15
C PRO A 49 11.70 -16.84 6.51
N GLY A 50 11.87 -17.61 7.58
CA GLY A 50 13.19 -18.01 8.09
C GLY A 50 13.88 -16.96 8.97
N LYS A 51 13.18 -15.90 9.36
CA LYS A 51 13.65 -14.84 10.28
C LYS A 51 12.76 -14.68 11.51
N GLU A 52 12.09 -15.76 11.91
CA GLU A 52 11.13 -15.77 13.01
C GLU A 52 11.76 -15.43 14.38
N ASP A 53 13.08 -15.58 14.49
CA ASP A 53 13.87 -15.25 15.68
C ASP A 53 14.21 -13.75 15.79
N GLN A 54 13.98 -12.98 14.73
CA GLN A 54 14.37 -11.59 14.68
C GLN A 54 13.43 -10.71 15.52
N PRO A 55 13.94 -9.70 16.24
CA PRO A 55 13.13 -8.85 17.12
C PRO A 55 12.16 -7.92 16.37
N TRP A 56 12.30 -7.81 15.05
CA TRP A 56 11.43 -7.05 14.16
C TRP A 56 10.38 -7.92 13.46
N TYR A 57 10.45 -9.24 13.64
CA TYR A 57 9.57 -10.18 12.96
C TYR A 57 8.13 -10.08 13.49
N ILE A 58 7.18 -9.87 12.59
CA ILE A 58 5.74 -9.94 12.88
C ILE A 58 5.08 -10.76 11.77
N PRO A 59 4.54 -11.96 12.06
CA PRO A 59 3.98 -12.83 11.03
C PRO A 59 2.70 -12.23 10.44
N ALA A 60 2.58 -12.25 9.10
CA ALA A 60 1.28 -12.13 8.45
C ALA A 60 0.57 -13.49 8.45
N GLN A 61 -0.76 -13.51 8.41
CA GLN A 61 -1.47 -14.78 8.30
C GLN A 61 -1.24 -15.40 6.92
N ARG A 62 -1.15 -16.74 6.86
CA ARG A 62 -0.97 -17.46 5.59
C ARG A 62 -2.33 -17.96 5.10
N ARG A 63 -2.80 -17.45 3.96
CA ARG A 63 -4.05 -17.87 3.32
C ARG A 63 -3.77 -18.74 2.11
N LYS A 64 -4.70 -19.63 1.75
CA LYS A 64 -4.55 -20.49 0.57
C LYS A 64 -4.54 -19.64 -0.68
N LEU A 65 -3.56 -19.86 -1.56
CA LEU A 65 -3.50 -19.19 -2.85
C LEU A 65 -4.29 -20.01 -3.88
N TYR A 66 -5.12 -19.36 -4.70
CA TYR A 66 -5.66 -19.99 -5.91
C TYR A 66 -4.53 -20.21 -6.92
N ARG A 67 -4.42 -21.43 -7.45
CA ARG A 67 -3.27 -21.84 -8.28
C ARG A 67 -3.74 -22.23 -9.67
N TRP A 68 -3.20 -21.55 -10.67
CA TRP A 68 -3.28 -21.90 -12.08
C TRP A 68 -2.23 -22.94 -12.48
N HIS A 69 -1.08 -22.96 -11.77
CA HIS A 69 0.02 -23.87 -12.03
C HIS A 69 0.60 -24.50 -10.76
N ALA A 70 1.04 -25.75 -10.88
CA ALA A 70 1.64 -26.52 -9.78
C ALA A 70 2.96 -25.93 -9.24
N LYS A 71 3.59 -24.99 -9.94
CA LYS A 71 4.80 -24.29 -9.48
C LYS A 71 4.51 -23.08 -8.58
N GLN A 72 3.28 -22.57 -8.58
CA GLN A 72 2.91 -21.44 -7.73
C GLN A 72 2.90 -21.84 -6.25
N ALA A 73 3.21 -20.89 -5.36
CA ALA A 73 3.13 -21.10 -3.92
C ALA A 73 1.75 -21.62 -3.50
N ARG A 74 1.69 -22.41 -2.42
CA ARG A 74 0.42 -22.94 -1.88
C ARG A 74 -0.34 -21.92 -1.06
N GLN A 75 0.37 -20.95 -0.51
CA GLN A 75 -0.15 -19.93 0.37
C GLN A 75 0.45 -18.58 0.02
N PHE A 76 -0.23 -17.51 0.43
CA PHE A 76 0.27 -16.15 0.38
C PHE A 76 0.12 -15.48 1.75
N ALA A 77 0.92 -14.44 1.99
CA ALA A 77 0.84 -13.62 3.18
C ALA A 77 -0.35 -12.65 3.07
N SER A 78 -1.19 -12.58 4.11
CA SER A 78 -2.32 -11.65 4.20
C SER A 78 -2.40 -11.06 5.60
N ASP A 79 -2.08 -9.78 5.74
CA ASP A 79 -2.31 -9.05 6.98
C ASP A 79 -3.79 -8.69 7.17
N ALA A 80 -4.53 -8.51 6.07
CA ALA A 80 -5.97 -8.21 6.09
C ALA A 80 -6.77 -9.26 6.89
N ALA A 81 -6.28 -10.49 6.89
CA ALA A 81 -6.83 -11.61 7.64
C ALA A 81 -6.75 -11.44 9.17
N TRP A 82 -5.93 -10.52 9.71
CA TRP A 82 -5.97 -10.15 11.12
C TRP A 82 -7.22 -9.33 11.49
N GLY A 83 -7.89 -8.74 10.50
CA GLY A 83 -9.09 -7.94 10.67
C GLY A 83 -10.39 -8.69 10.41
N ASP A 84 -10.33 -9.98 10.09
CA ASP A 84 -11.47 -10.86 9.86
C ASP A 84 -11.85 -11.54 11.19
N PHE A 85 -12.92 -11.06 11.84
CA PHE A 85 -13.31 -11.49 13.18
C PHE A 85 -14.42 -12.54 13.18
N ASP A 86 -15.18 -12.67 12.10
CA ASP A 86 -16.25 -13.65 11.97
C ASP A 86 -15.91 -14.84 11.05
N GLY A 87 -14.76 -14.78 10.35
CA GLY A 87 -14.23 -15.88 9.56
C GLY A 87 -14.86 -16.00 8.18
N ASP A 88 -15.48 -14.95 7.66
CA ASP A 88 -16.11 -14.94 6.33
C ASP A 88 -15.14 -14.58 5.17
N ASP A 89 -13.84 -14.45 5.49
CA ASP A 89 -12.76 -14.00 4.61
C ASP A 89 -12.90 -12.53 4.13
N VAL A 90 -13.73 -11.71 4.77
CA VAL A 90 -13.86 -10.27 4.58
C VAL A 90 -13.36 -9.53 5.83
N PRO A 91 -12.40 -8.59 5.71
CA PRO A 91 -11.93 -7.85 6.88
C PRO A 91 -13.02 -6.92 7.48
N ASP A 92 -13.38 -7.13 8.74
CA ASP A 92 -14.17 -6.19 9.58
C ASP A 92 -13.37 -4.93 9.93
N MET A 93 -12.04 -5.06 10.00
CA MET A 93 -11.13 -4.01 10.44
C MET A 93 -9.99 -3.83 9.43
N PRO A 94 -9.68 -2.59 9.00
CA PRO A 94 -8.52 -2.33 8.16
C PRO A 94 -7.22 -2.65 8.89
N VAL A 95 -6.34 -3.37 8.21
CA VAL A 95 -5.00 -3.74 8.70
C VAL A 95 -3.96 -3.15 7.76
N GLY A 96 -3.06 -2.34 8.32
CA GLY A 96 -1.89 -1.82 7.64
C GLY A 96 -0.60 -2.37 8.23
N ARG A 97 0.50 -2.25 7.49
CA ARG A 97 1.86 -2.57 7.97
C ARG A 97 2.84 -1.46 7.59
N ILE A 98 3.70 -1.09 8.52
CA ILE A 98 4.98 -0.42 8.23
C ILE A 98 6.07 -1.50 8.28
N PRO A 99 6.50 -2.05 7.13
CA PRO A 99 7.56 -3.04 7.10
C PRO A 99 8.89 -2.35 7.43
N ALA A 100 9.54 -2.82 8.49
CA ALA A 100 10.83 -2.31 8.93
C ALA A 100 11.61 -3.40 9.67
N ARG A 101 12.89 -3.51 9.37
CA ARG A 101 13.87 -4.40 10.02
C ARG A 101 14.85 -3.63 10.90
N SER A 102 14.82 -2.30 10.86
CA SER A 102 15.65 -1.42 11.69
C SER A 102 14.91 -0.18 12.17
N LEU A 103 15.42 0.43 13.24
CA LEU A 103 14.88 1.68 13.79
C LEU A 103 14.95 2.83 12.79
N GLU A 104 16.00 2.87 11.97
CA GLU A 104 16.18 3.88 10.95
C GLU A 104 15.11 3.80 9.87
N GLN A 105 14.82 2.59 9.36
CA GLN A 105 13.76 2.36 8.38
C GLN A 105 12.40 2.81 8.91
N LEU A 106 12.06 2.42 10.14
CA LEU A 106 10.80 2.84 10.77
C LEU A 106 10.73 4.36 10.92
N ARG A 107 11.80 5.00 11.41
CA ARG A 107 11.85 6.46 11.57
C ARG A 107 11.67 7.17 10.24
N ALA A 108 12.27 6.67 9.16
CA ALA A 108 12.12 7.25 7.83
C ALA A 108 10.66 7.18 7.35
N VAL A 109 9.98 6.05 7.54
CA VAL A 109 8.56 5.90 7.15
C VAL A 109 7.66 6.78 8.02
N VAL A 110 7.83 6.77 9.34
CA VAL A 110 7.05 7.63 10.26
C VAL A 110 7.23 9.11 9.92
N LYS A 111 8.48 9.55 9.69
CA LYS A 111 8.77 10.93 9.27
C LYS A 111 8.06 11.27 7.97
N LYS A 112 8.09 10.38 6.97
CA LYS A 112 7.42 10.57 5.68
C LYS A 112 5.90 10.70 5.84
N ILE A 113 5.27 9.82 6.63
CA ILE A 113 3.82 9.86 6.90
C ILE A 113 3.45 11.19 7.55
N ILE A 114 4.13 11.57 8.63
CA ILE A 114 3.84 12.81 9.36
C ILE A 114 4.05 14.02 8.45
N ALA A 115 5.15 14.06 7.68
CA ALA A 115 5.42 15.16 6.75
C ALA A 115 4.34 15.28 5.67
N TYR A 116 3.90 14.15 5.09
CA TYR A 116 2.84 14.13 4.08
C TYR A 116 1.50 14.58 4.64
N GLU A 117 1.15 14.19 5.86
CA GLU A 117 -0.16 14.52 6.45
C GLU A 117 -0.21 15.90 7.11
N THR A 118 0.93 16.57 7.29
CA THR A 118 1.02 17.90 7.91
C THR A 118 1.34 19.00 6.91
N ARG A 119 1.79 18.66 5.69
CA ARG A 119 2.01 19.66 4.66
C ARG A 119 0.66 20.23 4.19
N PRO A 120 0.62 21.52 3.81
CA PRO A 120 -0.52 22.06 3.08
C PRO A 120 -0.76 21.30 1.77
N PRO A 121 -2.02 21.15 1.35
CA PRO A 121 -2.33 20.71 -0.01
C PRO A 121 -1.67 21.62 -1.04
N SER A 122 -1.30 21.06 -2.18
CA SER A 122 -0.60 21.72 -3.28
C SER A 122 -1.17 21.27 -4.62
N ILE A 123 -0.81 21.96 -5.71
CA ILE A 123 -1.27 21.57 -7.06
C ILE A 123 -0.81 20.17 -7.45
N ASP A 124 0.33 19.72 -6.90
CA ASP A 124 0.87 18.38 -7.10
C ASP A 124 -0.07 17.28 -6.59
N ASP A 125 -0.98 17.60 -5.67
CA ASP A 125 -2.01 16.67 -5.16
C ASP A 125 -3.17 16.44 -6.12
N LEU A 126 -3.26 17.28 -7.16
CA LEU A 126 -4.26 17.15 -8.21
C LEU A 126 -3.75 16.27 -9.36
N ARG A 127 -2.58 15.64 -9.24
CA ARG A 127 -2.07 14.73 -10.27
C ARG A 127 -2.76 13.38 -10.18
N LEU A 128 -3.15 12.84 -11.34
CA LEU A 128 -3.70 11.50 -11.49
C LEU A 128 -2.69 10.60 -12.21
N PRO A 129 -1.81 9.89 -11.47
CA PRO A 129 -0.91 8.92 -12.08
C PRO A 129 -1.69 7.68 -12.55
N VAL A 130 -1.57 7.38 -13.83
CA VAL A 130 -2.14 6.22 -14.52
C VAL A 130 -0.99 5.35 -15.00
N TRP A 131 -0.86 4.15 -14.44
CA TRP A 131 0.14 3.19 -14.88
C TRP A 131 -0.49 2.12 -15.75
N ALA A 132 0.08 1.92 -16.94
CA ALA A 132 -0.35 0.94 -17.92
C ALA A 132 0.74 -0.12 -18.09
N GLY A 133 0.43 -1.36 -17.68
CA GLY A 133 1.29 -2.50 -17.99
C GLY A 133 1.34 -2.77 -19.49
N ALA A 134 2.44 -3.36 -19.96
CA ALA A 134 2.60 -3.81 -21.35
C ALA A 134 2.50 -5.35 -21.39
N PRO A 135 1.32 -5.91 -21.72
CA PRO A 135 1.12 -7.36 -21.71
C PRO A 135 1.83 -8.08 -22.86
N GLY A 136 2.22 -7.36 -23.91
CA GLY A 136 3.00 -7.90 -25.04
C GLY A 136 2.21 -8.86 -25.92
N TYR A 137 0.93 -8.57 -26.21
CA TYR A 137 0.10 -9.44 -27.04
C TYR A 137 0.57 -9.42 -28.51
N ASN A 138 0.56 -8.22 -29.11
CA ASN A 138 1.16 -7.88 -30.39
C ASN A 138 0.97 -6.37 -30.63
N ALA A 139 1.74 -5.80 -31.56
CA ALA A 139 1.76 -4.35 -31.84
C ALA A 139 0.38 -3.75 -32.17
N VAL A 140 -0.53 -4.50 -32.81
CA VAL A 140 -1.86 -3.99 -33.17
C VAL A 140 -2.75 -3.90 -31.93
N ILE A 141 -2.83 -4.99 -31.15
CA ILE A 141 -3.62 -5.03 -29.92
C ILE A 141 -3.08 -4.02 -28.91
N ASP A 142 -1.77 -3.98 -28.72
CA ASP A 142 -1.13 -3.11 -27.73
C ASP A 142 -1.30 -1.61 -28.08
N SER A 143 -1.30 -1.26 -29.36
CA SER A 143 -1.59 0.12 -29.82
C SER A 143 -3.05 0.50 -29.58
N LEU A 144 -3.99 -0.38 -29.91
CA LEU A 144 -5.43 -0.16 -29.68
C LEU A 144 -5.75 0.04 -28.19
N THR A 145 -5.21 -0.81 -27.32
CA THR A 145 -5.45 -0.74 -25.87
C THR A 145 -4.85 0.54 -25.26
N THR A 146 -3.66 0.93 -25.71
CA THR A 146 -3.05 2.21 -25.30
C THR A 146 -3.92 3.40 -25.70
N GLY A 147 -4.43 3.43 -26.94
CA GLY A 147 -5.33 4.48 -27.41
C GLY A 147 -6.64 4.54 -26.62
N MET A 148 -7.25 3.40 -26.32
CA MET A 148 -8.45 3.32 -25.48
C MET A 148 -8.21 3.85 -24.07
N LEU A 149 -7.08 3.51 -23.45
CA LEU A 149 -6.70 4.03 -22.14
C LEU A 149 -6.59 5.56 -22.16
N VAL A 150 -5.82 6.11 -23.11
CA VAL A 150 -5.65 7.58 -23.23
C VAL A 150 -6.99 8.27 -23.44
N GLY A 151 -7.85 7.73 -24.31
CA GLY A 151 -9.21 8.24 -24.53
C GLY A 151 -10.08 8.19 -23.28
N ALA A 152 -10.04 7.08 -22.53
CA ALA A 152 -10.80 6.93 -21.30
C ALA A 152 -10.33 7.91 -20.21
N VAL A 153 -9.02 8.09 -20.06
CA VAL A 153 -8.44 9.07 -19.11
C VAL A 153 -8.86 10.48 -19.50
N ARG A 154 -8.70 10.88 -20.77
CA ARG A 154 -9.12 12.21 -21.25
C ARG A 154 -10.61 12.49 -21.03
N THR A 155 -11.46 11.47 -21.13
CA THR A 155 -12.92 11.62 -21.03
C THR A 155 -13.41 11.61 -19.58
N ASN A 156 -12.79 10.81 -18.71
CA ASN A 156 -13.31 10.54 -17.36
C ASN A 156 -12.46 11.14 -16.24
N ALA A 157 -11.24 11.62 -16.53
CA ALA A 157 -10.46 12.32 -15.53
C ALA A 157 -11.22 13.57 -15.08
N PRO A 158 -11.22 13.88 -13.77
CA PRO A 158 -11.77 15.13 -13.29
C PRO A 158 -11.10 16.32 -13.99
N ALA A 159 -11.86 17.34 -14.38
CA ALA A 159 -11.32 18.49 -15.11
C ALA A 159 -10.24 19.28 -14.33
N TRP A 160 -10.20 19.13 -13.01
CA TRP A 160 -9.18 19.74 -12.14
C TRP A 160 -7.93 18.88 -11.98
N ALA A 161 -7.94 17.63 -12.46
CA ALA A 161 -6.82 16.71 -12.30
C ALA A 161 -5.84 16.80 -13.49
N GLU A 162 -4.54 16.71 -13.21
CA GLU A 162 -3.50 16.60 -14.23
C GLU A 162 -3.16 15.12 -14.46
N PRO A 163 -3.59 14.49 -15.57
CA PRO A 163 -3.32 13.09 -15.83
C PRO A 163 -1.85 12.86 -16.21
N TRP A 164 -1.21 11.91 -15.54
CA TRP A 164 0.13 11.43 -15.85
C TRP A 164 0.04 9.97 -16.27
N ALA A 165 0.22 9.64 -17.55
CA ALA A 165 0.25 8.24 -17.96
C ALA A 165 1.67 7.71 -18.08
N ILE A 166 1.91 6.50 -17.57
CA ILE A 166 3.20 5.82 -17.65
C ILE A 166 2.95 4.43 -18.22
N SER A 167 3.59 4.14 -19.35
CA SER A 167 3.54 2.83 -19.99
C SER A 167 4.77 2.00 -19.65
N GLY A 168 4.58 0.70 -19.42
CA GLY A 168 5.65 -0.27 -19.31
C GLY A 168 6.24 -0.71 -20.67
N ASP A 169 5.67 -0.28 -21.80
CA ASP A 169 6.22 -0.59 -23.13
C ASP A 169 7.33 0.41 -23.49
N PRO A 170 8.61 -0.02 -23.61
CA PRO A 170 9.72 0.87 -23.91
C PRO A 170 9.61 1.60 -25.26
N LYS A 171 8.70 1.16 -26.15
CA LYS A 171 8.45 1.82 -27.45
C LYS A 171 7.32 2.84 -27.39
N SER A 172 6.56 2.87 -26.30
CA SER A 172 5.46 3.81 -26.12
C SER A 172 5.98 5.22 -25.89
N GLY A 173 5.32 6.23 -26.49
CA GLY A 173 5.55 7.64 -26.15
C GLY A 173 5.18 8.00 -24.69
N LEU A 174 4.49 7.08 -24.00
CA LEU A 174 4.18 7.17 -22.57
C LEU A 174 5.21 6.46 -21.68
N CYS A 175 6.27 5.89 -22.26
CA CYS A 175 7.37 5.31 -21.49
C CYS A 175 8.40 6.39 -21.19
N GLY A 176 8.53 6.75 -19.92
CA GLY A 176 9.43 7.80 -19.46
C GLY A 176 8.77 8.71 -18.44
N TRP A 177 9.47 9.78 -18.06
CA TRP A 177 8.93 10.72 -17.07
C TRP A 177 7.82 11.60 -17.67
N PRO A 178 6.69 11.81 -16.98
CA PRO A 178 5.56 12.59 -17.52
C PRO A 178 5.91 13.99 -18.05
N PRO A 179 6.81 14.78 -17.43
CA PRO A 179 7.26 16.04 -18.01
C PRO A 179 7.93 15.92 -19.39
N ASP A 180 8.50 14.75 -19.69
CA ASP A 180 9.17 14.43 -20.96
C ASP A 180 8.20 13.84 -21.99
N GLN A 181 6.90 13.72 -21.66
CA GLN A 181 5.86 13.21 -22.55
C GLN A 181 5.09 14.40 -23.17
N PRO A 182 5.55 14.98 -24.30
CA PRO A 182 4.96 16.18 -24.85
C PRO A 182 3.49 15.96 -25.24
N GLY A 183 2.59 16.77 -24.68
CA GLY A 183 1.25 17.07 -25.21
C GLY A 183 0.25 15.92 -25.35
N LEU A 184 0.55 14.70 -24.89
CA LEU A 184 -0.34 13.54 -25.07
C LEU A 184 -1.66 13.65 -24.30
N PHE A 185 -1.78 14.64 -23.41
CA PHE A 185 -3.00 14.99 -22.68
C PHE A 185 -3.46 16.44 -22.88
N ALA A 186 -2.79 17.20 -23.76
CA ALA A 186 -3.27 18.51 -24.21
C ALA A 186 -4.40 18.35 -25.25
#